data_AF-A0A7S0NQJ8-F1
#
_entry.id   AF-A0A7S0NQJ8-F1
#
_cell.length_a   1.000
_cell.length_b   1.000
_cell.length_c   1.000
_cell.angle_alpha   90.00
_cell.angle_beta   90.00
_cell.angle_gamma   90.00
#
_symmetry.space_group_name_H-M   'P 1'
#
loop_
_entity.id
_entity.type
_entity.pdbx_description
1 polymer ?
#
loop_
_entity_poly.entity_id
_entity_poly.type
_entity_poly.pdbx_seq_one_letter_code
_entity_poly.pdbx_strand_id
1 'polypeptide(L)'
;TGLRKTTMYTDLVDATAPQLTLSPLRGVKLLGTANGTASAVELSDGSRPRARCAVVLSAGVWGTSEILMRTLGRASLGGLWEHAVMPLVHPMLFNATAVATCLPHLLAGNLHLDVTTKAQAEYLICGRDAIGSTPPRLLAAWVLNMNASSRGTVSLSGDSVVGSYEFFADQPGRAEHTVHDLTSALRDRYGADLEVPPYRPNGPSSVVASHHLGGGVGDLGDGGRVEGLPNVFLGDMSAFESMVFGYSTGAAAVAGIVAAMRASVLTCDSTRPASPYAPSHPSPPSPPPPSLLPSLPPSLPPPLPPPPSAPPPAKPPPTFDGLLAEVKRLKADIDRLKAAASPSPPNPPSPPPPNSPSPPPPAPP
;
A
#
# COMPACT_ATOMS: atom_id res chain seq x y z
N THR A 1 2.82 -16.23 -28.74
CA THR A 1 3.92 -16.22 -27.75
C THR A 1 3.73 -15.00 -26.87
N GLY A 2 3.03 -15.03 -25.75
CA GLY A 2 3.30 -15.81 -24.54
C GLY A 2 3.61 -14.83 -23.39
N LEU A 3 2.61 -14.08 -22.89
CA LEU A 3 2.74 -13.31 -21.65
C LEU A 3 2.55 -14.24 -20.45
N ARG A 4 3.63 -14.91 -20.05
CA ARG A 4 3.80 -15.31 -18.64
C ARG A 4 4.53 -14.17 -17.94
N LYS A 5 3.82 -13.43 -17.10
CA LYS A 5 4.38 -12.60 -16.03
C LYS A 5 3.76 -13.07 -14.73
N THR A 6 4.47 -13.99 -14.09
CA THR A 6 4.57 -14.24 -12.65
C THR A 6 3.40 -13.77 -11.77
N THR A 7 2.68 -14.76 -11.27
CA THR A 7 1.87 -14.83 -10.04
C THR A 7 1.74 -13.52 -9.25
N MET A 8 0.65 -12.79 -9.49
CA MET A 8 0.01 -12.05 -8.40
C MET A 8 -0.52 -13.11 -7.43
N TYR A 9 0.18 -13.33 -6.33
CA TYR A 9 -0.45 -13.94 -5.16
C TYR A 9 -1.37 -12.89 -4.55
N THR A 10 -2.54 -12.69 -5.14
CA THR A 10 -3.71 -12.48 -4.28
C THR A 10 -3.98 -13.88 -3.75
N ASP A 11 -3.58 -14.14 -2.50
CA ASP A 11 -4.21 -15.23 -1.77
C ASP A 11 -5.72 -14.98 -1.90
N LEU A 12 -6.37 -15.79 -2.74
CA LEU A 12 -7.82 -15.83 -2.82
C LEU A 12 -8.24 -16.23 -1.42
N VAL A 13 -8.64 -15.25 -0.63
CA VAL A 13 -9.24 -15.53 0.66
C VAL A 13 -10.49 -16.33 0.33
N ASP A 14 -10.47 -17.62 0.67
CA ASP A 14 -11.66 -18.44 0.56
C ASP A 14 -12.73 -17.81 1.45
N ALA A 15 -13.78 -17.27 0.83
CA ALA A 15 -14.88 -16.63 1.53
C ALA A 15 -15.58 -17.57 2.51
N THR A 16 -15.35 -18.88 2.38
CA THR A 16 -15.87 -19.94 3.25
C THR A 16 -14.92 -20.29 4.41
N ALA A 17 -13.74 -19.67 4.48
CA ALA A 17 -12.80 -19.90 5.57
C ALA A 17 -13.47 -19.61 6.92
N PRO A 18 -13.50 -20.55 7.88
CA PRO A 18 -14.27 -20.41 9.12
C PRO A 18 -13.76 -19.28 10.03
N GLN A 19 -12.50 -18.88 9.87
CA GLN A 19 -11.88 -17.74 10.55
C GLN A 19 -12.17 -16.38 9.90
N LEU A 20 -12.80 -16.36 8.73
CA LEU A 20 -13.17 -15.14 8.01
C LEU A 20 -14.64 -14.82 8.27
N THR A 21 -14.88 -13.64 8.80
CA THR A 21 -16.24 -13.06 8.82
C THR A 21 -16.28 -11.94 7.80
N LEU A 22 -17.03 -12.15 6.73
CA LEU A 22 -17.35 -11.10 5.77
C LEU A 22 -18.65 -10.42 6.19
N SER A 23 -18.58 -9.11 6.40
CA SER A 23 -19.78 -8.29 6.57
C SER A 23 -20.04 -7.53 5.27
N PRO A 24 -21.28 -7.50 4.76
CA PRO A 24 -21.65 -6.63 3.65
C PRO A 24 -21.78 -5.16 4.10
N LEU A 25 -21.73 -4.91 5.41
CA LEU A 25 -21.95 -3.59 5.98
C LEU A 25 -20.68 -2.75 5.93
N ARG A 26 -20.88 -1.45 5.75
CA ARG A 26 -19.82 -0.46 5.70
C ARG A 26 -19.29 -0.16 7.11
N GLY A 27 -17.97 -0.10 7.27
CA GLY A 27 -17.34 0.46 8.48
C GLY A 27 -17.46 1.99 8.52
N VAL A 28 -17.86 2.54 9.67
CA VAL A 28 -18.15 3.96 9.86
C VAL A 28 -17.06 4.66 10.67
N LYS A 29 -16.63 4.06 11.78
CA LYS A 29 -15.56 4.58 12.63
C LYS A 29 -14.92 3.48 13.46
N LEU A 30 -13.71 3.73 13.96
CA LEU A 30 -13.04 2.88 14.93
C LEU A 30 -13.47 3.27 16.34
N LEU A 31 -13.52 2.28 17.23
CA LEU A 31 -13.80 2.47 18.65
C LEU A 31 -12.53 2.22 19.44
N GLY A 32 -12.01 3.28 20.06
CA GLY A 32 -10.78 3.25 20.84
C GLY A 32 -10.95 2.68 22.25
N THR A 33 -9.86 2.20 22.83
CA THR A 33 -9.70 2.03 24.29
C THR A 33 -9.08 3.29 24.89
N ALA A 34 -9.04 3.39 26.23
CA ALA A 34 -8.36 4.48 26.94
C ALA A 34 -6.87 4.61 26.59
N ASN A 35 -6.25 3.55 26.05
CA ASN A 35 -4.82 3.53 25.68
C ASN A 35 -4.58 3.89 24.22
N GLY A 36 -5.58 4.42 23.51
CA GLY A 36 -5.46 4.79 22.09
C GLY A 36 -5.44 3.61 21.12
N THR A 37 -5.79 2.38 21.55
CA THR A 37 -5.88 1.24 20.63
C THR A 37 -7.28 1.09 20.05
N ALA A 38 -7.41 0.75 18.77
CA ALA A 38 -8.68 0.37 18.18
C ALA A 38 -9.12 -1.01 18.70
N SER A 39 -10.27 -1.07 19.37
CA SER A 39 -10.86 -2.27 19.97
C SER A 39 -12.00 -2.88 19.18
N ALA A 40 -12.63 -2.08 18.32
CA ALA A 40 -13.73 -2.51 17.45
C ALA A 40 -13.87 -1.54 16.28
N VAL A 41 -14.65 -1.98 15.29
CA VAL A 41 -15.14 -1.14 14.18
C VAL A 41 -16.65 -1.00 14.37
N GLU A 42 -17.19 0.21 14.30
CA GLU A 42 -18.64 0.43 14.23
C GLU A 42 -19.08 0.32 12.77
N LEU A 43 -20.07 -0.53 12.48
CA LEU A 43 -20.66 -0.70 11.15
C LEU A 43 -21.91 0.19 10.98
N SER A 44 -22.39 0.32 9.75
CA SER A 44 -23.51 1.19 9.38
C SER A 44 -24.85 0.88 10.05
N ASP A 45 -25.04 -0.35 10.55
CA ASP A 45 -26.22 -0.76 11.32
C ASP A 45 -26.05 -0.56 12.85
N GLY A 46 -24.91 -0.01 13.28
CA GLY A 46 -24.55 0.15 14.69
C GLY A 46 -23.89 -1.07 15.33
N SER A 47 -23.74 -2.19 14.60
CA SER A 47 -23.01 -3.36 15.10
C SER A 47 -21.52 -3.06 15.28
N ARG A 48 -20.87 -3.81 16.19
CA ARG A 48 -19.51 -3.50 16.68
C ARG A 48 -18.62 -4.74 16.74
N PRO A 49 -18.21 -5.31 15.59
CA PRO A 49 -17.20 -6.36 15.56
C PRO A 49 -15.92 -5.91 16.26
N ARG A 50 -15.44 -6.76 17.19
CA ARG A 50 -14.24 -6.47 17.98
C ARG A 50 -12.97 -6.86 17.22
N ALA A 51 -11.98 -5.98 17.27
CA ALA A 51 -10.62 -6.26 16.82
C ALA A 51 -9.86 -6.92 17.96
N ARG A 52 -9.36 -8.15 17.73
CA ARG A 52 -8.59 -8.88 18.76
C ARG A 52 -7.19 -8.34 18.98
N CYS A 53 -6.55 -7.83 17.92
CA CYS A 53 -5.16 -7.38 17.97
C CYS A 53 -4.90 -6.15 17.09
N ALA A 54 -5.37 -6.16 15.84
CA ALA A 54 -5.17 -5.06 14.90
C ALA A 54 -6.38 -4.80 14.01
N VAL A 55 -6.36 -3.62 13.39
CA VAL A 55 -7.27 -3.21 12.31
C VAL A 55 -6.43 -2.83 11.09
N VAL A 56 -6.81 -3.35 9.93
CA VAL A 56 -6.26 -2.91 8.64
C VAL A 56 -7.36 -2.15 7.90
N LEU A 57 -7.09 -0.89 7.56
CA LEU A 57 -7.99 -0.03 6.80
C LEU A 57 -7.68 -0.18 5.30
N SER A 58 -8.55 -0.89 4.60
CA SER A 58 -8.49 -1.08 3.14
C SER A 58 -9.83 -0.72 2.49
N ALA A 59 -10.43 0.40 2.91
CA ALA A 59 -11.75 0.85 2.46
C ALA A 59 -11.69 1.72 1.19
N GLY A 60 -10.53 1.79 0.54
CA GLY A 60 -10.23 2.76 -0.50
C GLY A 60 -9.96 4.14 0.11
N VAL A 61 -9.33 5.03 -0.65
CA VAL A 61 -8.90 6.36 -0.16
C VAL A 61 -10.03 7.11 0.54
N TRP A 62 -11.19 7.23 -0.12
CA TRP A 62 -12.36 7.93 0.43
C TRP A 62 -12.89 7.29 1.72
N GLY A 63 -13.04 5.96 1.74
CA GLY A 63 -13.58 5.24 2.89
C GLY A 63 -12.63 5.25 4.07
N THR A 64 -11.34 5.09 3.82
CA THR A 64 -10.29 5.14 4.85
C THR A 64 -10.20 6.54 5.46
N SER A 65 -10.18 7.60 4.65
CA SER A 65 -10.23 8.98 5.14
C SER A 65 -11.49 9.26 5.97
N GLU A 66 -12.66 8.79 5.54
CA GLU A 66 -13.90 8.96 6.31
C GLU A 66 -13.85 8.28 7.67
N ILE A 67 -13.44 7.01 7.71
CA ILE A 67 -13.33 6.25 8.95
C ILE A 67 -12.42 7.00 9.92
N LEU A 68 -11.26 7.50 9.46
CA LEU A 68 -10.32 8.23 10.30
C LEU A 68 -10.86 9.58 10.76
N MET A 69 -11.47 10.36 9.86
CA MET A 69 -12.11 11.64 10.21
C MET A 69 -13.17 11.47 11.29
N ARG A 70 -14.07 10.49 11.13
CA ARG A 70 -15.12 10.20 12.11
C ARG A 70 -14.58 9.62 13.42
N THR A 71 -13.51 8.81 13.36
CA THR A 71 -12.86 8.24 14.54
C THR A 71 -12.20 9.31 15.40
N LEU A 72 -11.51 10.25 14.76
CA LEU A 72 -10.63 11.22 15.43
C LEU A 72 -11.24 12.63 15.50
N GLY A 73 -12.52 12.78 15.12
CA GLY A 73 -13.24 14.06 15.20
C GLY A 73 -12.68 15.14 14.27
N ARG A 74 -12.14 14.77 13.10
CA ARG A 74 -11.60 15.71 12.10
C ARG A 74 -12.66 15.98 11.03
N ALA A 75 -12.82 17.24 10.64
CA ALA A 75 -13.72 17.63 9.56
C ALA A 75 -13.11 17.42 8.16
N SER A 76 -11.78 17.50 8.07
CA SER A 76 -11.03 17.34 6.82
C SER A 76 -9.63 16.78 7.07
N LEU A 77 -9.07 16.16 6.02
CA LEU A 77 -7.71 15.64 5.94
C LEU A 77 -7.05 16.11 4.64
N GLY A 78 -5.78 16.49 4.73
CA GLY A 78 -4.97 16.90 3.57
C GLY A 78 -4.26 15.75 2.89
N GLY A 79 -3.39 16.10 1.95
CA GLY A 79 -2.48 15.14 1.31
C GLY A 79 -3.14 14.21 0.29
N LEU A 80 -4.37 14.51 -0.16
CA LEU A 80 -4.99 13.78 -1.26
C LEU A 80 -4.19 14.04 -2.53
N TRP A 81 -3.89 13.00 -3.30
CA TRP A 81 -3.33 13.16 -4.64
C TRP A 81 -4.09 12.30 -5.63
N GLU A 82 -4.15 12.76 -6.87
CA GLU A 82 -4.78 12.06 -8.00
C GLU A 82 -3.92 12.22 -9.24
N HIS A 83 -3.75 11.17 -10.05
CA HIS A 83 -3.06 11.34 -11.33
C HIS A 83 -3.87 12.24 -12.25
N ALA A 84 -3.21 13.26 -12.80
CA ALA A 84 -3.74 14.06 -13.89
C ALA A 84 -3.56 13.28 -15.20
N VAL A 85 -4.64 13.08 -15.96
CA VAL A 85 -4.56 12.46 -17.29
C VAL A 85 -4.65 13.53 -18.37
N MET A 86 -3.67 13.57 -19.26
CA MET A 86 -3.68 14.34 -20.50
C MET A 86 -3.89 13.40 -21.68
N PRO A 87 -5.13 13.08 -22.05
CA PRO A 87 -5.41 12.18 -23.16
C PRO A 87 -5.03 12.80 -24.51
N LEU A 88 -4.31 12.04 -25.33
CA LEU A 88 -4.10 12.31 -26.75
C LEU A 88 -4.92 11.29 -27.52
N VAL A 89 -5.90 11.73 -28.31
CA VAL A 89 -6.76 10.80 -29.06
C VAL A 89 -6.87 11.28 -30.51
N HIS A 90 -6.48 10.40 -31.43
CA HIS A 90 -6.62 10.65 -32.86
C HIS A 90 -8.06 10.32 -33.29
N PRO A 91 -8.74 11.18 -34.08
CA PRO A 91 -10.11 10.94 -34.54
C PRO A 91 -10.30 9.60 -35.27
N MET A 92 -9.23 9.11 -35.91
CA MET A 92 -9.21 7.80 -36.57
C MET A 92 -9.63 6.66 -35.65
N LEU A 93 -9.36 6.72 -34.34
CA LEU A 93 -9.75 5.69 -33.37
C LEU A 93 -11.26 5.42 -33.37
N PHE A 94 -12.07 6.40 -33.76
CA PHE A 94 -13.53 6.31 -33.81
C PHE A 94 -14.07 5.95 -35.20
N ASN A 95 -13.21 5.70 -36.18
CA ASN A 95 -13.59 5.27 -37.53
C ASN A 95 -13.24 3.80 -37.72
N ALA A 96 -14.25 2.92 -37.68
CA ALA A 96 -14.07 1.47 -37.77
C ALA A 96 -13.30 1.03 -39.03
N THR A 97 -13.59 1.64 -40.19
CA THR A 97 -12.92 1.33 -41.46
C THR A 97 -11.43 1.69 -41.41
N ALA A 98 -11.10 2.86 -40.85
CA ALA A 98 -9.73 3.31 -40.74
C ALA A 98 -8.94 2.58 -39.63
N VAL A 99 -9.59 2.17 -38.53
CA VAL A 99 -8.96 1.32 -37.51
C VAL A 99 -8.71 -0.09 -38.04
N ALA A 100 -9.59 -0.63 -38.88
CA ALA A 100 -9.43 -1.98 -39.43
C ALA A 100 -8.12 -2.16 -40.20
N THR A 101 -7.63 -1.12 -40.90
CA THR A 101 -6.33 -1.17 -41.58
C THR A 101 -5.14 -1.14 -40.60
N CYS A 102 -5.33 -0.60 -39.40
CA CYS A 102 -4.33 -0.53 -38.34
C CYS A 102 -4.24 -1.79 -37.48
N LEU A 103 -5.32 -2.55 -37.29
CA LEU A 103 -5.36 -3.69 -36.37
C LEU A 103 -4.21 -4.71 -36.58
N PRO A 104 -3.83 -5.10 -37.81
CA PRO A 104 -2.73 -6.05 -38.02
C PRO A 104 -1.36 -5.47 -37.67
N HIS A 105 -1.23 -4.15 -37.61
CA HIS A 105 0.03 -3.41 -37.41
C HIS A 105 -0.01 -2.56 -36.13
N LEU A 106 -0.92 -2.91 -35.21
CA LEU A 106 -1.17 -2.15 -34.00
C LEU A 106 -0.03 -2.36 -33.01
N LEU A 107 0.59 -1.26 -32.59
CA LEU A 107 1.63 -1.25 -31.58
C LEU A 107 1.02 -0.66 -30.31
N ALA A 108 0.96 -1.46 -29.24
CA ALA A 108 0.52 -1.01 -27.93
C ALA A 108 1.67 -1.13 -26.93
N GLY A 109 1.68 -0.25 -25.94
CA GLY A 109 2.70 -0.30 -24.91
C GLY A 109 2.42 0.61 -23.73
N ASN A 110 3.31 0.52 -22.75
CA ASN A 110 3.42 1.44 -21.64
C ASN A 110 4.83 2.02 -21.65
N LEU A 111 4.95 3.32 -21.43
CA LEU A 111 6.21 4.03 -21.32
C LEU A 111 6.24 4.75 -19.98
N HIS A 112 7.35 4.60 -19.27
CA HIS A 112 7.63 5.29 -18.02
C HIS A 112 8.96 6.02 -18.19
N LEU A 113 8.93 7.33 -18.00
CA LEU A 113 10.10 8.19 -18.19
C LEU A 113 10.70 8.57 -16.85
N ASP A 114 12.01 8.38 -16.72
CA ASP A 114 12.79 8.87 -15.58
C ASP A 114 13.25 10.31 -15.86
N VAL A 115 12.29 11.23 -15.84
CA VAL A 115 12.49 12.67 -16.07
C VAL A 115 11.76 13.46 -14.99
N THR A 116 11.93 14.78 -14.96
CA THR A 116 11.34 15.67 -13.93
C THR A 116 9.83 15.47 -13.74
N THR A 117 9.08 15.24 -14.81
CA THR A 117 7.62 15.03 -14.75
C THR A 117 7.23 13.62 -14.31
N LYS A 118 8.19 12.68 -14.31
CA LYS A 118 7.96 11.24 -14.24
C LYS A 118 6.76 10.85 -15.12
N ALA A 119 6.81 11.24 -16.39
CA ALA A 119 5.70 10.98 -17.29
C ALA A 119 5.51 9.47 -17.47
N GLN A 120 4.27 9.01 -17.35
CA GLN A 120 3.90 7.65 -17.75
C GLN A 120 2.80 7.73 -18.80
N ALA A 121 2.79 6.84 -19.79
CA ALA A 121 1.61 6.68 -20.61
C ALA A 121 1.43 5.25 -21.09
N GLU A 122 0.17 4.88 -21.25
CA GLU A 122 -0.20 3.82 -22.18
C GLU A 122 -0.56 4.41 -23.50
N TYR A 123 -0.16 3.73 -24.56
CA TYR A 123 -0.34 4.24 -25.90
C TYR A 123 -0.71 3.14 -26.89
N LEU A 124 -1.30 3.61 -27.98
CA LEU A 124 -1.69 2.84 -29.14
C LEU A 124 -1.22 3.55 -30.40
N ILE A 125 -0.44 2.88 -31.23
CA ILE A 125 0.11 3.40 -32.48
C ILE A 125 -0.35 2.50 -33.63
N CYS A 126 -0.80 3.13 -34.71
CA CYS A 126 -0.94 2.47 -36.01
C CYS A 126 0.44 2.46 -36.68
N GLY A 127 1.02 1.27 -36.81
CA GLY A 127 2.37 1.09 -37.34
C GLY A 127 2.50 1.50 -38.81
N ARG A 128 3.75 1.71 -39.24
CA ARG A 128 4.13 2.20 -40.58
C ARG A 128 3.59 1.32 -41.71
N ASP A 129 3.48 0.02 -41.46
CA ASP A 129 3.06 -0.98 -42.47
C ASP A 129 1.54 -1.02 -42.71
N ALA A 130 0.75 -0.28 -41.92
CA ALA A 130 -0.68 -0.15 -42.16
C ALA A 130 -0.96 0.72 -43.39
N ILE A 131 -1.83 0.22 -44.28
CA ILE A 131 -2.26 0.93 -45.49
C ILE A 131 -2.83 2.31 -45.10
N GLY A 132 -2.26 3.37 -45.69
CA GLY A 132 -2.64 4.77 -45.42
C GLY A 132 -2.04 5.39 -44.15
N SER A 133 -1.13 4.67 -43.45
CA SER A 133 -0.50 5.12 -42.21
C SER A 133 1.02 5.31 -42.35
N THR A 134 1.43 5.90 -43.47
CA THR A 134 2.78 6.46 -43.61
C THR A 134 2.66 7.99 -43.59
N PRO A 135 3.23 8.67 -42.58
CA PRO A 135 3.98 8.13 -41.43
C PRO A 135 3.10 7.41 -40.37
N PRO A 136 3.69 6.63 -39.43
CA PRO A 136 2.95 5.99 -38.34
C PRO A 136 2.19 7.02 -37.50
N ARG A 137 1.06 6.60 -36.89
CA ARG A 137 0.12 7.51 -36.21
C ARG A 137 -0.13 7.07 -34.77
N LEU A 138 0.07 7.96 -33.80
CA LEU A 138 -0.38 7.76 -32.43
C LEU A 138 -1.92 7.87 -32.40
N LEU A 139 -2.60 6.75 -32.12
CA LEU A 139 -4.06 6.68 -32.06
C LEU A 139 -4.60 7.14 -30.71
N ALA A 140 -3.94 6.72 -29.65
CA ALA A 140 -4.30 7.09 -28.29
C ALA A 140 -3.05 7.11 -27.41
N ALA A 141 -3.01 8.04 -26.46
CA ALA A 141 -2.16 7.95 -25.29
C ALA A 141 -2.87 8.54 -24.07
N TRP A 142 -2.83 7.85 -22.94
CA TRP A 142 -3.27 8.39 -21.65
C TRP A 142 -2.03 8.81 -20.88
N VAL A 143 -1.65 10.08 -21.02
CA VAL A 143 -0.42 10.61 -20.43
C VAL A 143 -0.69 11.01 -18.98
N LEU A 144 0.14 10.54 -18.06
CA LEU A 144 0.05 10.78 -16.63
C LEU A 144 1.27 11.55 -16.18
N ASN A 145 1.07 12.57 -15.36
CA ASN A 145 2.14 13.16 -14.57
C ASN A 145 2.17 12.49 -13.19
N MET A 146 3.25 11.76 -12.87
CA MET A 146 3.39 11.12 -11.56
C MET A 146 4.16 11.97 -10.54
N ASN A 147 4.71 13.11 -10.95
CA ASN A 147 5.44 14.02 -10.07
C ASN A 147 4.67 15.34 -9.86
N ALA A 148 3.35 15.26 -9.73
CA ALA A 148 2.53 16.42 -9.39
C ALA A 148 2.77 16.80 -7.91
N SER A 149 3.05 18.08 -7.65
CA SER A 149 3.28 18.57 -6.28
C SER A 149 2.00 19.00 -5.58
N SER A 150 0.94 19.33 -6.31
CA SER A 150 -0.31 19.75 -5.70
C SER A 150 -0.91 18.60 -4.88
N ARG A 151 -1.54 18.98 -3.77
CA ARG A 151 -2.24 18.08 -2.87
C ARG A 151 -3.61 18.68 -2.59
N GLY A 152 -4.61 17.84 -2.66
CA GLY A 152 -5.98 18.17 -2.33
C GLY A 152 -6.32 17.84 -0.89
N THR A 153 -7.60 17.97 -0.60
CA THR A 153 -8.19 17.68 0.70
C THR A 153 -9.39 16.76 0.53
N VAL A 154 -9.60 15.91 1.54
CA VAL A 154 -10.82 15.13 1.74
C VAL A 154 -11.57 15.75 2.91
N SER A 155 -12.87 15.96 2.77
CA SER A 155 -13.71 16.57 3.83
C SER A 155 -15.01 15.80 4.01
N LEU A 156 -15.53 15.82 5.24
CA LEU A 156 -16.89 15.37 5.52
C LEU A 156 -17.90 16.44 5.08
N SER A 157 -18.95 16.02 4.38
CA SER A 157 -20.08 16.86 4.00
C SER A 157 -21.37 16.14 4.40
N GLY A 158 -21.80 16.34 5.65
CA GLY A 158 -22.86 15.54 6.25
C GLY A 158 -22.49 14.06 6.33
N ASP A 159 -23.29 13.20 5.70
CA ASP A 159 -23.04 11.76 5.58
C ASP A 159 -22.18 11.38 4.37
N SER A 160 -21.79 12.37 3.55
CA SER A 160 -20.97 12.16 2.36
C SER A 160 -19.50 12.56 2.58
N VAL A 161 -18.64 12.06 1.70
CA VAL A 161 -17.23 12.43 1.60
C VAL A 161 -17.03 13.17 0.30
N VAL A 162 -16.37 14.33 0.37
CA VAL A 162 -16.04 15.13 -0.80
C VAL A 162 -14.54 15.33 -0.88
N GLY A 163 -14.01 15.30 -2.10
CA GLY A 163 -12.62 15.66 -2.37
C GLY A 163 -12.55 16.96 -3.15
N SER A 164 -11.55 17.77 -2.84
CA SER A 164 -11.20 18.96 -3.63
C SER A 164 -9.74 18.86 -4.05
N TYR A 165 -9.49 19.01 -5.35
CA TYR A 165 -8.16 18.93 -5.93
C TYR A 165 -8.08 19.88 -7.13
N GLU A 166 -6.94 20.55 -7.27
CA GLU A 166 -6.61 21.34 -8.44
C GLU A 166 -5.35 20.79 -9.09
N PHE A 167 -5.48 20.31 -10.32
CA PHE A 167 -4.36 19.78 -11.08
C PHE A 167 -3.43 20.93 -11.48
N PHE A 168 -2.16 20.83 -11.07
CA PHE A 168 -1.10 21.77 -11.46
C PHE A 168 -1.35 23.22 -11.05
N ALA A 169 -2.10 23.47 -9.96
CA ALA A 169 -2.44 24.81 -9.45
C ALA A 169 -1.24 25.79 -9.44
N ASP A 170 -0.07 25.30 -9.00
CA ASP A 170 1.17 26.09 -8.89
C ASP A 170 2.22 25.73 -9.96
N GLN A 171 1.82 25.04 -11.04
CA GLN A 171 2.72 24.53 -12.06
C GLN A 171 2.21 24.81 -13.49
N PRO A 172 2.16 26.09 -13.91
CA PRO A 172 1.72 26.44 -15.26
C PRO A 172 2.58 25.74 -16.31
N GLY A 173 1.94 25.24 -17.37
CA GLY A 173 2.60 24.51 -18.46
C GLY A 173 3.04 23.08 -18.11
N ARG A 174 2.84 22.60 -16.86
CA ARG A 174 3.26 21.23 -16.49
C ARG A 174 2.63 20.15 -17.34
N ALA A 175 1.34 20.29 -17.66
CA ALA A 175 0.63 19.34 -18.51
C ALA A 175 1.28 19.26 -19.91
N GLU A 176 1.57 20.42 -20.51
CA GLU A 176 2.21 20.53 -21.82
C GLU A 176 3.63 19.96 -21.81
N HIS A 177 4.42 20.28 -20.79
CA HIS A 177 5.75 19.70 -20.60
C HIS A 177 5.69 18.17 -20.48
N THR A 178 4.73 17.63 -19.73
CA THR A 178 4.59 16.18 -19.55
C THR A 178 4.21 15.49 -20.87
N VAL A 179 3.32 16.10 -21.64
CA VAL A 179 2.96 15.61 -22.99
C VAL A 179 4.16 15.71 -23.94
N HIS A 180 4.92 16.79 -23.89
CA HIS A 180 6.12 16.97 -24.68
C HIS A 180 7.16 15.89 -24.39
N ASP A 181 7.51 15.66 -23.12
CA ASP A 181 8.46 14.63 -22.68
C ASP A 181 8.07 13.26 -23.25
N LEU A 182 6.78 12.90 -23.12
CA LEU A 182 6.28 11.62 -23.62
C LEU A 182 6.34 11.53 -25.15
N THR A 183 5.85 12.54 -25.85
CA THR A 183 5.75 12.51 -27.32
C THR A 183 7.13 12.56 -27.98
N SER A 184 8.11 13.22 -27.35
CA SER A 184 9.52 13.14 -27.75
C SER A 184 10.03 11.71 -27.63
N ALA A 185 9.86 11.07 -26.47
CA ALA A 185 10.32 9.70 -26.25
C ALA A 185 9.62 8.67 -27.18
N LEU A 186 8.36 8.90 -27.54
CA LEU A 186 7.67 8.07 -28.54
C LEU A 186 8.25 8.26 -29.94
N ARG A 187 8.60 9.49 -30.34
CA ARG A 187 9.27 9.77 -31.63
C ARG A 187 10.66 9.14 -31.69
N ASP A 188 11.42 9.21 -30.60
CA ASP A 188 12.72 8.55 -30.51
C ASP A 188 12.61 7.03 -30.70
N ARG A 189 11.52 6.43 -30.19
CA ARG A 189 11.30 4.99 -30.25
C ARG A 189 10.70 4.50 -31.58
N TYR A 190 9.81 5.27 -32.19
CA TYR A 190 8.99 4.82 -33.32
C TYR A 190 9.23 5.59 -34.63
N GLY A 191 10.12 6.60 -34.60
CA GLY A 191 10.48 7.43 -35.74
C GLY A 191 10.12 8.89 -35.53
N ALA A 192 11.02 9.78 -35.96
CA ALA A 192 10.83 11.23 -35.86
C ALA A 192 9.60 11.75 -36.64
N ASP A 193 9.15 10.98 -37.65
CA ASP A 193 7.97 11.25 -38.45
C ASP A 193 6.65 10.80 -37.81
N LEU A 194 6.66 10.18 -36.61
CA LEU A 194 5.44 9.78 -35.90
C LEU A 194 4.47 10.96 -35.76
N GLU A 195 3.30 10.80 -36.37
CA GLU A 195 2.19 11.74 -36.27
C GLU A 195 1.53 11.62 -34.90
N VAL A 196 1.44 12.75 -34.20
CA VAL A 196 0.89 12.85 -32.85
C VAL A 196 -0.27 13.84 -32.87
N PRO A 197 -1.46 13.47 -32.34
CA PRO A 197 -2.57 14.40 -32.19
C PRO A 197 -2.15 15.64 -31.37
N PRO A 198 -2.55 16.87 -31.77
CA PRO A 198 -2.20 18.06 -31.02
C PRO A 198 -2.85 18.02 -29.63
N TYR A 199 -2.04 18.24 -28.59
CA TYR A 199 -2.56 18.46 -27.25
C TYR A 199 -3.16 19.86 -27.14
N ARG A 200 -4.39 19.94 -26.61
CA ARG A 200 -5.11 21.21 -26.45
C ARG A 200 -5.31 21.49 -24.95
N PRO A 201 -4.48 22.34 -24.32
CA PRO A 201 -4.49 22.60 -22.87
C PRO A 201 -5.78 23.27 -22.37
N ASN A 202 -6.57 23.89 -23.26
CA ASN A 202 -7.88 24.48 -22.95
C ASN A 202 -9.03 23.75 -23.67
N GLY A 203 -8.77 22.56 -24.21
CA GLY A 203 -9.78 21.73 -24.87
C GLY A 203 -10.57 20.85 -23.87
N PRO A 204 -11.64 20.19 -24.33
CA PRO A 204 -12.47 19.29 -23.52
C PRO A 204 -11.73 18.02 -23.03
N SER A 205 -10.44 17.90 -23.31
CA SER A 205 -9.60 16.74 -22.99
C SER A 205 -8.21 17.18 -22.51
N SER A 206 -8.09 18.39 -21.97
CA SER A 206 -6.81 18.93 -21.53
C SER A 206 -6.26 18.17 -20.32
N VAL A 207 -6.97 18.23 -19.21
CA VAL A 207 -6.61 17.51 -17.99
C VAL A 207 -7.88 16.92 -17.41
N VAL A 208 -7.91 15.60 -17.24
CA VAL A 208 -9.03 14.89 -16.63
C VAL A 208 -8.56 14.09 -15.43
N ALA A 209 -9.48 13.89 -14.49
CA ALA A 209 -9.30 13.00 -13.35
C ALA A 209 -9.06 11.56 -13.82
N SER A 210 -8.08 10.88 -13.23
CA SER A 210 -7.78 9.47 -13.52
C SER A 210 -8.64 8.50 -12.71
N HIS A 211 -9.23 8.97 -11.61
CA HIS A 211 -9.74 8.17 -10.51
C HIS A 211 -8.68 7.28 -9.84
N HIS A 212 -7.40 7.48 -10.16
CA HIS A 212 -6.27 6.83 -9.51
C HIS A 212 -5.77 7.72 -8.36
N LEU A 213 -6.45 7.59 -7.22
CA LEU A 213 -6.23 8.41 -6.03
C LEU A 213 -5.31 7.72 -5.03
N GLY A 214 -4.66 8.51 -4.18
CA GLY A 214 -3.93 8.07 -3.00
C GLY A 214 -3.76 9.16 -1.96
N GLY A 215 -3.11 8.83 -0.85
CA GLY A 215 -2.97 9.72 0.30
C GLY A 215 -4.32 10.03 0.96
N GLY A 216 -4.59 11.30 1.23
CA GLY A 216 -5.88 11.76 1.79
C GLY A 216 -6.06 11.49 3.28
N VAL A 217 -5.01 11.07 3.99
CA VAL A 217 -5.01 10.85 5.44
C VAL A 217 -4.26 11.94 6.21
N GLY A 218 -3.66 12.90 5.50
CA GLY A 218 -2.98 14.06 6.08
C GLY A 218 -1.88 13.68 7.06
N ASP A 219 -1.83 14.44 8.15
CA ASP A 219 -0.95 14.24 9.31
C ASP A 219 -1.19 12.90 10.03
N LEU A 220 -2.37 12.30 9.86
CA LEU A 220 -2.71 11.05 10.55
C LEU A 220 -2.02 9.82 9.97
N GLY A 221 -1.47 9.89 8.75
CA GLY A 221 -0.82 8.75 8.10
C GLY A 221 0.69 8.92 8.05
N ASP A 222 1.43 7.98 8.65
CA ASP A 222 2.89 7.90 8.48
C ASP A 222 3.31 6.47 8.19
N GLY A 223 4.01 6.29 7.07
CA GLY A 223 4.63 5.03 6.69
C GLY A 223 3.68 3.84 6.69
N GLY A 224 2.39 4.03 6.38
CA GLY A 224 1.36 2.97 6.39
C GLY A 224 0.75 2.66 7.76
N ARG A 225 0.89 3.55 8.75
CA ARG A 225 0.26 3.48 10.08
C ARG A 225 -0.59 4.71 10.33
N VAL A 226 -1.45 4.62 11.34
CA VAL A 226 -2.26 5.75 11.80
C VAL A 226 -1.69 6.35 13.07
N GLU A 227 -1.44 7.66 13.08
CA GLU A 227 -0.98 8.41 14.26
C GLU A 227 -1.99 8.27 15.41
N GLY A 228 -1.46 8.07 16.62
CA GLY A 228 -2.29 7.91 17.82
C GLY A 228 -3.02 6.56 17.94
N LEU A 229 -3.01 5.72 16.91
CA LEU A 229 -3.66 4.40 16.90
C LEU A 229 -2.63 3.29 16.57
N PRO A 230 -1.87 2.78 17.56
CA PRO A 230 -0.69 1.94 17.32
C PRO A 230 -1.00 0.56 16.71
N ASN A 231 -2.26 0.12 16.74
CA ASN A 231 -2.70 -1.14 16.15
C ASN A 231 -3.56 -0.99 14.88
N VAL A 232 -3.50 0.18 14.25
CA VAL A 232 -4.22 0.47 13.01
C VAL A 232 -3.23 0.72 11.87
N PHE A 233 -3.44 0.01 10.77
CA PHE A 233 -2.57 0.01 9.60
C PHE A 233 -3.35 0.43 8.35
N LEU A 234 -2.70 1.19 7.46
CA LEU A 234 -3.26 1.60 6.18
C LEU A 234 -2.92 0.55 5.11
N GLY A 235 -3.94 -0.11 4.59
CA GLY A 235 -3.82 -1.23 3.64
C GLY A 235 -4.35 -0.91 2.25
N ASP A 236 -4.39 0.36 1.87
CA ASP A 236 -4.77 0.83 0.53
C ASP A 236 -3.89 2.02 0.10
N MET A 237 -4.28 2.71 -0.98
CA MET A 237 -3.50 3.84 -1.53
C MET A 237 -3.35 5.03 -0.58
N SER A 238 -4.12 5.10 0.51
CA SER A 238 -3.93 6.11 1.54
C SER A 238 -2.59 6.00 2.29
N ALA A 239 -1.94 4.83 2.23
CA ALA A 239 -0.64 4.59 2.83
C ALA A 239 0.53 5.34 2.17
N PHE A 240 0.30 5.95 0.99
CA PHE A 240 1.35 6.58 0.19
C PHE A 240 1.17 8.10 0.12
N GLU A 241 2.23 8.85 0.43
CA GLU A 241 2.26 10.32 0.36
C GLU A 241 2.43 10.88 -1.06
N SER A 242 2.84 10.02 -2.00
CA SER A 242 3.08 10.38 -3.38
C SER A 242 2.80 9.21 -4.32
N MET A 243 2.67 9.54 -5.61
CA MET A 243 2.46 8.58 -6.68
C MET A 243 3.72 7.76 -6.88
N VAL A 244 3.60 6.43 -6.70
CA VAL A 244 4.72 5.50 -6.88
C VAL A 244 4.68 4.85 -8.27
N PHE A 245 3.48 4.64 -8.82
CA PHE A 245 3.22 4.09 -10.15
C PHE A 245 1.92 4.67 -10.71
N GLY A 246 1.83 4.84 -12.04
CA GLY A 246 0.61 5.34 -12.71
C GLY A 246 -0.62 4.43 -12.56
N TYR A 247 -0.40 3.17 -12.16
CA TYR A 247 -1.44 2.20 -11.85
C TYR A 247 -1.53 1.94 -10.35
N SER A 248 -2.57 2.50 -9.73
CA SER A 248 -2.75 2.44 -8.28
C SER A 248 -3.17 1.06 -7.76
N THR A 249 -3.85 0.22 -8.56
CA THR A 249 -4.37 -1.09 -8.11
C THR A 249 -3.26 -2.02 -7.57
N GLY A 250 -2.14 -2.12 -8.29
CA GLY A 250 -1.01 -2.95 -7.86
C GLY A 250 -0.35 -2.42 -6.59
N ALA A 251 -0.19 -1.10 -6.47
CA ALA A 251 0.35 -0.46 -5.28
C ALA A 251 -0.57 -0.63 -4.06
N ALA A 252 -1.89 -0.56 -4.25
CA ALA A 252 -2.87 -0.79 -3.20
C ALA A 252 -2.78 -2.23 -2.65
N ALA A 253 -2.62 -3.22 -3.53
CA ALA A 253 -2.45 -4.62 -3.12
C ALA A 253 -1.17 -4.80 -2.28
N VAL A 254 -0.07 -4.17 -2.67
CA VAL A 254 1.18 -4.19 -1.89
C VAL A 254 0.99 -3.54 -0.52
N ALA A 255 0.29 -2.39 -0.44
CA ALA A 255 -0.02 -1.76 0.83
C ALA A 255 -0.84 -2.68 1.75
N GLY A 256 -1.87 -3.34 1.21
CA GLY A 256 -2.68 -4.32 1.96
C GLY A 256 -1.85 -5.47 2.52
N ILE A 257 -0.98 -6.06 1.71
CA ILE A 257 -0.08 -7.15 2.13
C ILE A 257 0.86 -6.66 3.25
N VAL A 258 1.52 -5.51 3.06
CA VAL A 258 2.46 -4.95 4.05
C VAL A 258 1.73 -4.61 5.36
N ALA A 259 0.53 -4.04 5.28
CA ALA A 259 -0.29 -3.74 6.45
C ALA A 259 -0.66 -5.01 7.22
N ALA A 260 -1.10 -6.07 6.52
CA ALA A 260 -1.42 -7.35 7.14
C ALA A 260 -0.19 -8.03 7.79
N MET A 261 0.97 -7.98 7.14
CA MET A 261 2.23 -8.49 7.70
C MET A 261 2.66 -7.71 8.95
N ARG A 262 2.48 -6.39 8.95
CA ARG A 262 2.79 -5.55 10.11
C ARG A 262 1.81 -5.79 11.26
N ALA A 263 0.52 -5.89 10.97
CA ALA A 263 -0.49 -6.24 11.94
C ALA A 263 -0.15 -7.58 12.63
N SER A 264 0.19 -8.61 11.85
CA SER A 264 0.51 -9.93 12.39
C SER A 264 1.74 -9.91 13.29
N VAL A 265 2.84 -9.27 12.86
CA VAL A 265 4.13 -9.27 13.58
C VAL A 265 4.13 -8.33 14.79
N LEU A 266 3.46 -7.19 14.73
CA LEU A 266 3.65 -6.12 15.73
C LEU A 266 2.58 -6.08 16.81
N THR A 267 1.42 -6.67 16.55
CA THR A 267 0.24 -6.49 17.43
C THR A 267 -0.48 -7.78 17.73
N CYS A 268 -0.41 -8.76 16.82
CA CYS A 268 -1.11 -10.03 16.97
C CYS A 268 -0.26 -11.15 17.55
N ASP A 269 0.83 -10.84 18.28
CA ASP A 269 1.77 -11.81 18.87
C ASP A 269 1.12 -12.98 19.67
N SER A 270 -0.14 -12.83 20.10
CA SER A 270 -0.95 -13.90 20.69
C SER A 270 -1.42 -15.00 19.73
N THR A 271 -1.15 -14.91 18.42
CA THR A 271 -1.42 -15.98 17.43
C THR A 271 -0.20 -16.81 17.06
N ARG A 272 0.97 -16.52 17.63
CA ARG A 272 2.12 -17.42 17.53
C ARG A 272 1.79 -18.66 18.38
N PRO A 273 1.79 -19.88 17.83
CA PRO A 273 1.77 -21.08 18.67
C PRO A 273 2.91 -20.94 19.68
N ALA A 274 2.61 -21.07 20.97
CA ALA A 274 3.63 -21.09 22.00
C ALA A 274 4.72 -22.06 21.53
N SER A 275 5.94 -21.57 21.32
CA SER A 275 7.03 -22.46 20.99
C SER A 275 7.15 -23.46 22.14
N PRO A 276 7.13 -24.78 21.89
CA PRO A 276 7.36 -25.77 22.94
C PRO A 276 8.77 -25.68 23.54
N TYR A 277 9.61 -24.74 23.08
CA TYR A 277 10.98 -24.52 23.49
C TYR A 277 11.25 -23.15 24.13
N ALA A 278 10.24 -22.42 24.64
CA ALA A 278 10.52 -21.25 25.47
C ALA A 278 11.27 -21.70 26.75
N PRO A 279 12.55 -21.35 26.96
CA PRO A 279 13.23 -21.65 28.20
C PRO A 279 12.56 -20.82 29.28
N SER A 280 12.07 -21.47 30.33
CA SER A 280 11.65 -20.82 31.57
C SER A 280 12.86 -20.12 32.18
N HIS A 281 13.09 -18.85 31.85
CA HIS A 281 14.03 -18.03 32.59
C HIS A 281 13.36 -17.63 33.92
N PRO A 282 13.95 -17.96 35.09
CA PRO A 282 13.45 -17.46 36.35
C PRO A 282 13.60 -15.93 36.37
N SER A 283 12.56 -15.24 36.83
CA SER A 283 12.57 -13.79 37.00
C SER A 283 13.76 -13.31 37.83
N PRO A 284 14.41 -12.20 37.48
CA PRO A 284 15.47 -11.63 38.31
C PRO A 284 14.91 -11.19 39.67
N PRO A 285 15.68 -11.33 40.76
CA PRO A 285 15.22 -10.98 42.10
C PRO A 285 14.97 -9.47 42.20
N SER A 286 13.90 -9.10 42.89
CA SER A 286 13.49 -7.72 43.13
C SER A 286 14.61 -6.89 43.81
N PRO A 287 14.76 -5.60 43.46
CA PRO A 287 15.75 -4.74 44.12
C PRO A 287 15.37 -4.50 45.60
N PRO A 288 16.38 -4.31 46.48
CA PRO A 288 16.15 -4.10 47.90
C PRO A 288 15.48 -2.73 48.17
N PRO A 289 14.75 -2.59 49.29
CA PRO A 289 14.10 -1.34 49.65
C PRO A 289 15.12 -0.22 49.92
N PRO A 290 14.77 1.05 49.60
CA PRO A 290 15.69 2.17 49.73
C PRO A 290 16.05 2.42 51.21
N SER A 291 17.35 2.53 51.48
CA SER A 291 17.90 2.87 52.79
C SER A 291 17.67 4.34 53.10
N LEU A 292 17.09 4.61 54.28
CA LEU A 292 16.94 5.94 54.86
C LEU A 292 18.33 6.52 55.18
N LEU A 293 18.73 7.61 54.51
CA LEU A 293 19.85 8.47 54.91
C LEU A 293 19.37 9.91 55.13
N PRO A 294 20.06 10.70 55.96
CA PRO A 294 19.48 11.86 56.63
C PRO A 294 19.38 13.11 55.73
N SER A 295 18.36 13.90 56.04
CA SER A 295 18.04 15.25 55.57
C SER A 295 19.23 16.18 55.32
N LEU A 296 19.34 16.68 54.09
CA LEU A 296 20.14 17.85 53.70
C LEU A 296 19.31 19.16 53.85
N PRO A 297 19.96 20.31 54.15
CA PRO A 297 19.29 21.60 54.42
C PRO A 297 18.76 22.29 53.14
N PRO A 298 17.83 23.26 53.26
CA PRO A 298 17.09 23.80 52.11
C PRO A 298 18.01 24.61 51.20
N SER A 299 18.11 24.18 49.94
CA SER A 299 18.80 24.91 48.87
C SER A 299 17.77 25.42 47.86
N LEU A 300 18.08 26.61 47.33
CA LEU A 300 17.33 27.51 46.43
C LEU A 300 16.48 26.84 45.32
N PRO A 301 15.43 27.54 44.82
CA PRO A 301 14.59 27.01 43.74
C PRO A 301 15.42 26.74 42.47
N PRO A 302 15.15 25.63 41.75
CA PRO A 302 15.90 25.26 40.56
C PRO A 302 15.65 26.26 39.41
N PRO A 303 16.63 26.48 38.52
CA PRO A 303 16.42 27.26 37.31
C PRO A 303 15.38 26.59 36.40
N LEU A 304 14.56 27.41 35.74
CA LEU A 304 13.55 26.96 34.78
C LEU A 304 14.17 26.07 33.69
N PRO A 305 13.47 25.00 33.27
CA PRO A 305 13.96 24.13 32.20
C PRO A 305 14.07 24.93 30.88
N PRO A 306 15.07 24.61 30.03
CA PRO A 306 15.18 25.23 28.72
C PRO A 306 13.95 24.91 27.86
N PRO A 307 13.58 25.79 26.92
CA PRO A 307 12.46 25.54 26.02
C PRO A 307 12.70 24.24 25.22
N PRO A 308 11.63 23.48 24.91
CA PRO A 308 11.76 22.22 24.19
C PRO A 308 12.44 22.46 22.83
N SER A 309 13.45 21.64 22.54
CA SER A 309 14.15 21.66 21.27
C SER A 309 13.17 21.35 20.12
N ALA A 310 13.39 22.02 18.99
CA ALA A 310 12.62 21.81 17.78
C ALA A 310 12.53 20.31 17.42
N PRO A 311 11.37 19.83 16.91
CA PRO A 311 11.21 18.43 16.53
C PRO A 311 12.27 18.05 15.48
N PRO A 312 12.79 16.81 15.53
CA PRO A 312 13.74 16.34 14.54
C PRO A 312 13.12 16.42 13.14
N PRO A 313 13.94 16.64 12.08
CA PRO A 313 13.44 16.67 10.72
C PRO A 313 12.68 15.39 10.39
N ALA A 314 11.53 15.54 9.73
CA ALA A 314 10.69 14.44 9.29
C ALA A 314 11.52 13.40 8.53
N LYS A 315 11.29 12.12 8.81
CA LYS A 315 11.92 11.02 8.07
C LYS A 315 11.60 11.17 6.58
N PRO A 316 12.55 10.88 5.68
CA PRO A 316 12.25 10.87 4.26
C PRO A 316 11.15 9.85 3.94
N PRO A 317 10.23 10.16 3.02
CA PRO A 317 9.12 9.29 2.67
C PRO A 317 9.64 7.95 2.12
N PRO A 318 8.93 6.84 2.36
CA PRO A 318 9.35 5.54 1.86
C PRO A 318 9.31 5.51 0.32
N THR A 319 10.46 5.25 -0.30
CA THR A 319 10.56 5.00 -1.75
C THR A 319 10.04 3.60 -2.09
N PHE A 320 9.74 3.34 -3.36
CA PHE A 320 9.39 1.98 -3.82
C PHE A 320 10.47 0.96 -3.45
N ASP A 321 11.75 1.32 -3.60
CA ASP A 321 12.86 0.46 -3.21
C ASP A 321 12.91 0.22 -1.70
N GLY A 322 12.58 1.24 -0.89
CA GLY A 322 12.42 1.09 0.56
C GLY A 322 11.30 0.13 0.94
N LEU A 323 10.16 0.21 0.25
CA LEU A 323 9.04 -0.71 0.42
C LEU A 323 9.38 -2.13 -0.04
N LEU A 324 10.06 -2.28 -1.18
CA LEU A 324 10.47 -3.59 -1.70
C LEU A 324 11.52 -4.25 -0.79
N ALA A 325 12.47 -3.47 -0.26
CA ALA A 325 13.43 -3.94 0.74
C ALA A 325 12.74 -4.38 2.03
N GLU A 326 11.74 -3.62 2.48
CA GLU A 326 10.94 -3.96 3.66
C GLU A 326 10.09 -5.23 3.44
N VAL A 327 9.49 -5.39 2.26
CA VAL A 327 8.78 -6.63 1.88
C VAL A 327 9.73 -7.83 1.90
N LYS A 328 10.94 -7.68 1.34
CA LYS A 328 11.96 -8.75 1.39
C LYS A 328 12.37 -9.08 2.83
N ARG A 329 12.57 -8.06 3.67
CA ARG A 329 12.90 -8.22 5.10
C ARG A 329 11.79 -8.96 5.84
N LEU A 330 10.56 -8.50 5.70
CA LEU A 330 9.39 -9.12 6.34
C LEU A 330 9.16 -10.55 5.83
N LYS A 331 9.38 -10.81 4.54
CA LYS A 331 9.33 -12.17 4.00
C LYS A 331 10.38 -13.08 4.64
N ALA A 332 11.62 -12.60 4.80
CA ALA A 332 12.67 -13.36 5.47
C ALA A 332 12.34 -13.63 6.95
N ASP A 333 11.73 -12.67 7.65
CA ASP A 333 11.26 -12.84 9.02
C ASP A 333 10.13 -13.89 9.09
N ILE A 334 9.16 -13.85 8.18
CA ILE A 334 8.10 -14.87 8.08
C ILE A 334 8.68 -16.25 7.79
N ASP A 335 9.61 -16.36 6.83
CA ASP A 335 10.22 -17.64 6.47
C ASP A 335 11.03 -18.21 7.67
N ARG A 336 11.70 -17.35 8.44
CA ARG A 336 12.35 -17.73 9.71
C ARG A 336 11.35 -18.20 10.77
N LEU A 337 10.22 -17.52 10.91
CA LEU A 337 9.15 -17.91 11.84
C LEU A 337 8.52 -19.26 11.44
N LYS A 338 8.34 -19.52 10.14
CA LYS A 338 7.86 -20.81 9.61
C LYS A 338 8.86 -21.94 9.86
N ALA A 339 10.15 -21.67 9.67
CA ALA A 339 11.20 -22.64 9.97
C ALA A 339 11.26 -22.96 11.47
N ALA A 340 11.07 -21.97 12.34
CA ALA A 340 11.00 -22.15 13.79
C ALA A 340 9.70 -22.84 14.26
N ALA A 341 8.64 -22.83 13.45
CA ALA A 341 7.36 -23.47 13.75
C ALA A 341 7.22 -24.88 13.15
N SER A 342 8.18 -25.31 12.31
CA SER A 342 8.20 -26.69 11.82
C SER A 342 8.61 -27.62 12.96
N PRO A 343 7.84 -28.69 13.25
CA PRO A 343 8.25 -29.67 14.25
C PRO A 343 9.58 -30.29 13.81
N SER A 344 10.51 -30.43 14.76
CA SER A 344 11.72 -31.22 14.53
C SER A 344 11.33 -32.56 13.92
N PRO A 345 12.08 -33.08 12.93
CA PRO A 345 11.82 -34.40 12.40
C PRO A 345 11.73 -35.40 13.57
N PRO A 346 10.79 -36.36 13.54
CA PRO A 346 10.66 -37.33 14.62
C PRO A 346 12.02 -37.99 14.84
N ASN A 347 12.42 -38.09 16.11
CA ASN A 347 13.64 -38.82 16.47
C ASN A 347 13.60 -40.20 15.79
N PRO A 348 14.75 -40.66 15.24
CA PRO A 348 14.81 -41.99 14.68
C PRO A 348 14.31 -43.01 15.72
N PRO A 349 13.52 -44.02 15.31
CA PRO A 349 12.97 -44.99 16.23
C PRO A 349 14.09 -45.63 17.05
N SER A 350 13.89 -45.70 18.37
CA SER A 350 14.83 -46.35 19.28
C SER A 350 15.09 -47.78 18.80
N PRO A 351 16.35 -48.25 18.83
CA PRO A 351 16.67 -49.62 18.47
C PRO A 351 15.87 -50.60 19.35
N PRO A 352 15.38 -51.72 18.79
CA PRO A 352 14.62 -52.69 19.55
C PRO A 352 15.46 -53.25 20.71
N PRO A 353 14.83 -53.56 21.85
CA PRO A 353 15.53 -54.14 22.99
C PRO A 353 16.19 -55.47 22.59
N PRO A 354 17.38 -55.78 23.13
CA PRO A 354 18.09 -57.01 22.79
C PRO A 354 17.28 -58.25 23.17
N ASN A 355 17.09 -59.12 22.17
CA ASN A 355 16.50 -60.45 22.18
C ASN A 355 16.17 -61.04 23.57
N SER A 356 14.87 -61.08 23.89
CA SER A 356 14.35 -62.06 24.85
C SER A 356 14.46 -63.47 24.24
N PRO A 357 14.93 -64.48 25.01
CA PRO A 357 15.13 -65.83 24.49
C PRO A 357 13.79 -66.48 24.07
N SER A 358 13.80 -67.12 22.90
CA SER A 358 12.64 -67.84 22.36
C SER A 358 12.21 -68.99 23.28
N PRO A 359 10.90 -69.23 23.47
CA PRO A 359 10.42 -70.36 24.25
C PRO A 359 10.74 -71.69 23.56
N PRO A 360 10.98 -72.77 24.33
CA PRO A 360 11.33 -74.07 23.76
C PRO A 360 10.14 -74.68 22.99
N PRO A 361 10.41 -75.49 21.96
CA PRO A 361 9.36 -76.13 21.17
C PRO A 361 8.57 -77.14 22.01
N PRO A 362 7.27 -77.32 21.72
CA PRO A 362 6.44 -78.30 22.43
C PRO A 362 6.91 -79.73 22.11
N ALA A 363 6.89 -80.59 23.14
CA ALA A 363 7.22 -82.01 23.00
C ALA A 363 6.14 -82.74 22.17
N PRO A 364 6.54 -83.61 21.23
CA PRO A 364 5.60 -84.37 20.41
C PRO A 364 5.02 -85.57 21.17
N PRO A 365 3.84 -86.08 20.78
CA PRO A 365 3.44 -87.45 21.10
C PRO A 365 4.29 -88.50 20.36
#